data_AF-A0A2L0UFJ4-F1
#
_entry.id   AF-A0A2L0UFJ4-F1
#
_cell.length_a   1.000
_cell.length_b   1.000
_cell.length_c   1.000
_cell.angle_alpha   90.00
_cell.angle_beta   90.00
_cell.angle_gamma   90.00
#
_symmetry.space_group_name_H-M   'P 1'
#
loop_
_entity.id
_entity.type
_entity.pdbx_description
1 polymer ?
#
loop_
_entity_poly.entity_id
_entity_poly.type
_entity_poly.pdbx_seq_one_letter_code
_entity_poly.pdbx_strand_id
1 'polypeptide(L)'
;SSPSSGAPPLAEFGDDPVSEKPIVVKDGRFGPYITDGVTNITVPGSMAIEELTREQAIEMLADKRAKGPAPKKTTRRAPAKRKVAAGK
;
A
#
# COMPACT_ATOMS: atom_id res chain seq x y z
N SER A 1 -27.94 -4.83 -12.59
CA SER A 1 -26.63 -5.36 -12.16
C SER A 1 -26.08 -4.43 -11.10
N SER A 2 -26.22 -4.78 -9.82
CA SER A 2 -25.60 -4.05 -8.72
C SER A 2 -25.54 -4.98 -7.52
N PRO A 3 -24.33 -5.32 -7.08
CA PRO A 3 -24.16 -5.51 -5.67
C PRO A 3 -22.87 -4.82 -5.23
N SER A 4 -23.00 -3.73 -4.49
CA SER A 4 -22.08 -3.51 -3.39
C SER A 4 -22.75 -2.62 -2.36
N SER A 5 -23.39 -3.30 -1.42
CA SER A 5 -23.79 -2.74 -0.13
C SER A 5 -22.49 -2.36 0.60
N GLY A 6 -22.13 -1.09 0.50
CA GLY A 6 -20.96 -0.49 1.12
C GLY A 6 -21.06 1.01 0.98
N ALA A 7 -20.56 1.76 1.96
CA ALA A 7 -20.56 3.21 1.91
C ALA A 7 -19.88 3.71 0.63
N PRO A 8 -20.38 4.82 0.03
CA PRO A 8 -19.77 5.40 -1.16
C PRO A 8 -18.30 5.76 -0.89
N PRO A 9 -17.42 5.65 -1.90
CA PRO A 9 -16.05 6.13 -1.76
C PRO A 9 -16.05 7.64 -1.51
N LEU A 10 -15.06 8.12 -0.76
CA LEU A 10 -14.82 9.54 -0.51
C LEU A 10 -14.46 10.29 -1.79
N ALA A 11 -13.69 9.65 -2.68
CA ALA A 11 -13.32 10.18 -3.99
C ALA A 11 -13.10 9.02 -4.97
N GLU A 12 -13.31 9.27 -6.26
CA GLU A 12 -13.14 8.29 -7.33
C GLU A 12 -12.37 8.91 -8.49
N PHE A 13 -11.35 8.18 -8.97
CA PHE A 13 -10.44 8.66 -10.01
C PHE A 13 -10.56 7.87 -11.32
N GLY A 14 -11.49 6.91 -11.38
CA GLY A 14 -11.65 6.00 -12.52
C GLY A 14 -10.55 4.95 -12.60
N ASP A 15 -10.30 4.41 -13.78
CA ASP A 15 -9.45 3.24 -13.95
C ASP A 15 -7.96 3.59 -14.10
N ASP A 16 -7.09 2.82 -13.44
CA ASP A 16 -5.64 2.92 -13.55
C ASP A 16 -5.14 2.39 -14.92
N PRO A 17 -4.29 3.12 -15.66
CA PRO A 17 -3.77 2.66 -16.95
C PRO A 17 -2.77 1.49 -16.85
N VAL A 18 -2.24 1.19 -15.66
CA VAL A 18 -1.25 0.11 -15.45
C VAL A 18 -1.92 -1.16 -14.93
N SER A 19 -2.89 -1.01 -14.04
CA SER A 19 -3.58 -2.09 -13.33
C SER A 19 -4.95 -2.40 -13.90
N GLU A 20 -5.48 -1.51 -14.74
CA GLU A 20 -6.83 -1.59 -15.32
C GLU A 20 -7.91 -1.75 -14.26
N LYS A 21 -7.75 -1.05 -13.14
CA LYS A 21 -8.59 -1.17 -11.94
C LYS A 21 -9.12 0.17 -11.46
N PRO A 22 -10.36 0.21 -10.92
CA PRO A 22 -10.95 1.45 -10.44
C PRO A 22 -10.25 1.93 -9.18
N ILE A 23 -9.73 3.15 -9.24
CA ILE A 23 -9.05 3.82 -8.15
C ILE A 23 -10.09 4.63 -7.36
N VAL A 24 -10.25 4.27 -6.09
CA VAL A 24 -11.17 4.95 -5.17
C VAL A 24 -10.51 5.25 -3.83
N VAL A 25 -10.94 6.32 -3.19
CA VAL A 25 -10.60 6.67 -1.81
C VAL A 25 -11.73 6.23 -0.91
N LYS A 26 -11.43 5.50 0.17
CA LYS A 26 -12.44 5.05 1.13
C LYS A 26 -12.08 5.56 2.52
N ASP A 27 -13.11 5.79 3.32
CA ASP A 27 -12.95 6.07 4.75
C ASP A 27 -12.68 4.75 5.50
N GLY A 28 -11.75 4.80 6.44
CA GLY A 28 -11.37 3.66 7.26
C GLY A 28 -11.05 4.08 8.68
N ARG A 29 -10.84 3.09 9.57
CA ARG A 29 -10.58 3.33 11.01
C ARG A 29 -9.40 4.28 11.29
N PHE A 30 -8.42 4.33 10.37
CA PHE A 30 -7.22 5.15 10.49
C PHE A 30 -7.26 6.41 9.60
N GLY A 31 -8.40 6.70 8.98
CA GLY A 31 -8.57 7.78 8.01
C GLY A 31 -8.62 7.30 6.56
N PRO A 32 -8.64 8.25 5.62
CA PRO A 32 -8.81 7.99 4.20
C PRO A 32 -7.62 7.23 3.62
N TYR A 33 -7.92 6.26 2.75
CA TYR A 33 -6.92 5.49 2.02
C TYR A 33 -7.35 5.29 0.57
N ILE A 34 -6.39 5.33 -0.36
CA ILE A 34 -6.60 5.03 -1.77
C ILE A 34 -6.43 3.54 -1.98
N THR A 35 -7.31 2.95 -2.78
CA THR A 35 -7.22 1.55 -3.17
C THR A 35 -7.68 1.33 -4.61
N ASP A 36 -6.92 0.51 -5.34
CA ASP A 36 -7.32 -0.04 -6.65
C ASP A 36 -7.88 -1.48 -6.55
N GLY A 37 -8.07 -1.98 -5.32
CA GLY A 37 -8.42 -3.39 -5.05
C GLY A 37 -7.23 -4.36 -5.08
N VAL A 38 -6.04 -3.94 -5.52
CA VAL A 38 -4.78 -4.71 -5.36
C VAL A 38 -3.82 -3.99 -4.41
N THR A 39 -3.61 -2.70 -4.63
CA THR A 39 -2.71 -1.88 -3.80
C THR A 39 -3.55 -0.99 -2.90
N ASN A 40 -3.07 -0.78 -1.67
CA ASN A 40 -3.68 0.10 -0.70
C ASN A 40 -2.61 1.07 -0.18
N ILE A 41 -2.90 2.36 -0.22
CA ILE A 41 -2.03 3.42 0.28
C ILE A 41 -2.83 4.35 1.18
N THR A 42 -2.31 4.65 2.36
CA THR A 42 -2.92 5.63 3.26
C THR A 42 -2.70 7.03 2.72
N VAL A 43 -3.75 7.85 2.66
CA VAL A 43 -3.62 9.24 2.24
C VAL A 43 -2.89 10.00 3.36
N PRO A 44 -1.78 10.71 3.07
CA PRO A 44 -1.06 11.45 4.09
C PRO A 44 -1.94 12.58 4.64
N GLY A 45 -1.95 12.77 5.98
CA GLY A 45 -2.77 13.81 6.62
C GLY A 45 -2.39 15.25 6.25
N SER A 46 -1.23 15.46 5.63
CA SER A 46 -0.84 16.74 5.03
C SER A 46 -1.46 17.01 3.66
N MET A 47 -2.15 16.03 3.08
CA MET A 47 -2.76 16.13 1.74
C MET A 47 -4.29 15.97 1.85
N ALA A 48 -5.02 16.92 1.28
CA ALA A 48 -6.47 16.88 1.23
C ALA A 48 -6.95 15.92 0.13
N ILE A 49 -8.00 15.16 0.41
CA ILE A 49 -8.63 14.25 -0.56
C ILE A 49 -9.23 15.04 -1.73
N GLU A 50 -9.74 16.24 -1.44
CA GLU A 50 -10.32 17.15 -2.44
C GLU A 50 -9.28 17.70 -3.42
N GLU A 51 -8.03 17.87 -2.97
CA GLU A 51 -6.91 18.31 -3.82
C GLU A 51 -6.23 17.15 -4.54
N LEU A 52 -6.52 15.92 -4.13
CA LEU A 52 -5.89 14.73 -4.67
C LEU A 52 -6.41 14.47 -6.09
N THR A 53 -5.49 14.36 -7.05
CA THR A 53 -5.85 14.15 -8.46
C THR A 53 -5.68 12.69 -8.87
N ARG A 54 -6.32 12.32 -9.98
CA ARG A 54 -6.15 11.00 -10.60
C ARG A 54 -4.68 10.66 -10.84
N GLU A 55 -3.92 11.59 -11.42
CA GLU A 55 -2.51 11.39 -11.72
C GLU A 55 -1.68 11.14 -10.45
N GLN A 56 -1.94 11.90 -9.38
CA GLN A 56 -1.30 11.70 -8.08
C GLN A 56 -1.64 10.34 -7.48
N ALA A 57 -2.92 9.93 -7.52
CA ALA A 57 -3.36 8.63 -7.02
C ALA A 57 -2.68 7.47 -7.78
N ILE A 58 -2.63 7.56 -9.11
CA ILE A 58 -1.95 6.60 -9.99
C ILE A 58 -0.46 6.52 -9.62
N GLU A 59 0.22 7.66 -9.53
CA GLU A 59 1.65 7.72 -9.24
C GLU A 59 1.97 7.08 -7.88
N MET A 60 1.19 7.40 -6.85
CA MET A 60 1.42 6.82 -5.52
C MET A 60 1.17 5.30 -5.47
N LEU A 61 0.14 4.81 -6.17
CA LEU A 61 -0.12 3.37 -6.27
C LEU A 61 1.00 2.67 -7.05
N ALA A 62 1.45 3.27 -8.16
CA ALA A 62 2.54 2.78 -8.99
C ALA A 62 3.86 2.74 -8.20
N ASP A 63 4.22 3.80 -7.48
CA ASP A 63 5.41 3.87 -6.62
C ASP A 63 5.36 2.80 -5.52
N LYS A 64 4.19 2.63 -4.87
CA LYS A 64 4.00 1.59 -3.85
C LYS A 64 4.18 0.18 -4.43
N ARG A 65 3.64 -0.06 -5.63
CA ARG A 65 3.79 -1.33 -6.34
C ARG A 65 5.24 -1.57 -6.76
N ALA A 66 5.91 -0.54 -7.28
CA ALA A 66 7.31 -0.60 -7.69
C ALA A 66 8.25 -0.88 -6.51
N LYS A 67 7.98 -0.29 -5.34
CA LYS A 67 8.70 -0.61 -4.09
C LYS A 67 8.41 -2.02 -3.57
N GLY A 68 7.30 -2.62 -4.01
CA GLY A 68 6.87 -3.97 -3.63
C GLY A 68 6.45 -4.06 -2.15
N PRO A 69 5.87 -5.21 -1.75
CA PRO A 69 5.70 -5.48 -0.34
C PRO A 69 7.09 -5.52 0.30
N ALA A 70 7.32 -4.67 1.32
CA ALA A 70 8.60 -4.65 2.02
C ALA A 70 8.99 -6.10 2.34
N PRO A 71 10.15 -6.61 1.87
CA PRO A 71 10.60 -7.92 2.29
C PRO A 71 10.68 -7.83 3.80
N LYS A 72 9.91 -8.67 4.49
CA LYS A 72 10.02 -8.85 5.94
C LYS A 72 11.51 -9.04 6.19
N LYS A 73 12.17 -8.01 6.72
CA LYS A 73 13.57 -8.08 7.09
C LYS A 73 13.59 -9.03 8.27
N THR A 74 13.61 -10.33 7.97
CA THR A 74 14.08 -11.32 8.92
C THR A 74 15.50 -10.89 9.19
N THR A 75 15.67 -10.22 10.32
CA THR A 75 16.96 -10.17 11.00
C THR A 75 17.33 -11.63 11.21
N ARG A 76 18.03 -12.20 10.23
CA ARG A 76 18.83 -13.40 10.43
C ARG A 76 19.98 -12.93 11.31
N ARG A 77 19.75 -12.88 12.63
CA ARG A 77 20.84 -13.04 13.59
C ARG A 77 21.44 -14.40 13.27
N ALA A 78 22.57 -14.41 12.59
CA ALA A 78 23.42 -15.58 12.54
C ALA A 78 24.08 -15.70 13.93
N PRO A 79 23.86 -16.78 14.70
CA PRO A 79 24.80 -17.10 15.75
C PRO A 79 26.05 -17.65 15.06
N ALA A 80 27.10 -16.84 14.94
CA ALA A 80 28.43 -17.35 14.63
C ALA A 80 28.91 -18.15 15.85
N LYS A 81 28.58 -19.44 15.84
CA LYS A 81 29.10 -20.46 16.74
C LYS A 81 30.61 -20.56 16.50
N ARG A 82 31.42 -19.95 17.36
CA ARG A 82 32.88 -20.15 17.34
C ARG A 82 33.28 -21.09 18.47
N LYS A 83 33.37 -22.36 18.07
CA LYS A 83 34.33 -23.42 18.41
C LYS A 83 34.56 -23.80 19.89
N VAL A 84 34.21 -25.07 20.18
CA VAL A 84 34.68 -25.87 21.32
C VAL A 84 36.03 -26.54 21.05
N ALA A 85 36.70 -26.94 22.15
CA ALA A 85 37.82 -27.89 22.33
C ALA A 85 39.25 -27.36 22.03
N ALA A 86 40.19 -27.26 22.99
CA ALA A 86 40.77 -28.22 23.97
C ALA A 86 42.00 -28.97 23.42
N GLY A 87 43.10 -28.96 24.20
CA GLY A 87 44.18 -29.95 24.15
C GLY A 87 45.54 -29.46 23.63
N LYS A 88 46.43 -29.05 24.53
CA LYS A 88 47.59 -29.85 24.99
C LYS A 88 48.18 -29.22 26.24
#